data_AF-A0A7V1QQ32-F1
#
_entry.id   AF-A0A7V1QQ32-F1
#
_cell.length_a   1.000
_cell.length_b   1.000
_cell.length_c   1.000
_cell.angle_alpha   90.00
_cell.angle_beta   90.00
_cell.angle_gamma   90.00
#
_symmetry.space_group_name_H-M   'P 1'
#
loop_
_entity.id
_entity.type
_entity.pdbx_description
1 polymer ?
#
loop_
_entity_poly.entity_id
_entity_poly.type
_entity_poly.pdbx_seq_one_letter_code
_entity_poly.pdbx_strand_id
1 'polypeptide(L)'
;MKQAREQAVRQLASQRFDWERFLREVSLVMPRSGWLQEAEASVSGLQSSASAQPTAAQQTASEPQARLAGCLRSQTEVARLMVRLRQLHRVKDVELVSSGQDQAGERPSPSNCGSFYKFEVRLTFTPAPPANEAPEGSNKVPAKLGGGS
;
A
#
# COMPACT_ATOMS: atom_id res chain seq x y z
N MET A 1 13.29 30.68 7.36
CA MET A 1 11.90 30.16 7.51
C MET A 1 11.33 29.55 6.23
N LYS A 2 11.38 30.22 5.07
CA LYS A 2 10.88 29.67 3.78
C LYS A 2 11.55 28.34 3.39
N GLN A 3 12.88 28.30 3.36
CA GLN A 3 13.66 27.10 3.02
C GLN A 3 13.34 25.89 3.91
N ALA A 4 13.16 26.11 5.22
CA ALA A 4 12.81 25.03 6.15
C ALA A 4 11.40 24.45 5.87
N ARG A 5 10.44 25.30 5.49
CA ARG A 5 9.10 24.86 5.08
C ARG A 5 9.12 24.08 3.77
N GLU A 6 9.90 24.55 2.79
CA GLU A 6 10.07 23.85 1.51
C GLU A 6 10.71 22.47 1.70
N GLN A 7 11.75 22.38 2.53
CA GLN A 7 12.37 21.10 2.90
C GLN A 7 11.37 20.17 3.58
N ALA A 8 10.58 20.67 4.53
CA ALA A 8 9.56 19.87 5.21
C ALA A 8 8.46 19.37 4.25
N VAL A 9 8.01 20.21 3.31
CA VAL A 9 7.03 19.81 2.29
C VAL A 9 7.60 18.75 1.34
N ARG A 10 8.86 18.90 0.90
CA ARG A 10 9.54 17.89 0.07
C ARG A 10 9.70 16.56 0.81
N GLN A 11 10.07 16.61 2.08
CA GLN A 11 10.18 15.42 2.92
C GLN A 11 8.82 14.74 3.09
N LEU A 12 7.74 15.50 3.34
CA LEU A 12 6.39 14.94 3.41
C LEU A 12 5.94 14.35 2.08
N ALA A 13 6.26 15.01 0.95
CA ALA A 13 5.95 14.50 -0.38
C ALA A 13 6.64 13.17 -0.67
N SER A 14 7.91 13.01 -0.26
CA SER A 14 8.63 11.74 -0.39
C SER A 14 8.06 10.59 0.46
N GLN A 15 7.19 10.91 1.44
CA GLN A 15 6.55 9.92 2.30
C GLN A 15 5.14 9.49 1.83
N ARG A 16 4.71 9.94 0.66
CA ARG A 16 3.39 9.58 0.13
C ARG A 16 3.41 8.22 -0.56
N PHE A 17 2.43 7.39 -0.22
CA PHE A 17 2.12 6.15 -0.93
C PHE A 17 1.06 6.41 -2.00
N ASP A 18 1.23 5.86 -3.20
CA ASP A 18 0.29 6.01 -4.32
C ASP A 18 -0.93 5.09 -4.18
N TRP A 19 -1.87 5.51 -3.33
CA TRP A 19 -3.10 4.77 -3.05
C TRP A 19 -4.02 4.64 -4.26
N GLU A 20 -4.07 5.62 -5.17
CA GLU A 20 -4.94 5.58 -6.35
C GLU A 20 -4.54 4.41 -7.24
N ARG A 21 -3.27 4.36 -7.62
CA ARG A 21 -2.76 3.28 -8.44
C ARG A 21 -2.85 1.94 -7.74
N PHE A 22 -2.45 1.88 -6.46
CA PHE A 22 -2.47 0.64 -5.69
C PHE A 22 -3.89 0.05 -5.62
N LEU A 23 -4.89 0.83 -5.19
CA LEU A 23 -6.26 0.33 -5.06
C LEU A 23 -6.88 -0.01 -6.42
N ARG A 24 -6.56 0.75 -7.47
CA ARG A 24 -6.98 0.43 -8.83
C ARG A 24 -6.44 -0.93 -9.25
N GLU A 25 -5.14 -1.16 -9.14
CA GLU A 25 -4.52 -2.41 -9.58
C GLU A 25 -4.97 -3.60 -8.70
N VAL A 26 -5.08 -3.40 -7.38
CA VAL A 26 -5.62 -4.42 -6.45
C VAL A 26 -7.05 -4.81 -6.80
N SER A 27 -7.91 -3.85 -7.16
CA SER A 27 -9.28 -4.13 -7.59
C SER A 27 -9.36 -4.99 -8.86
N LEU A 28 -8.38 -4.85 -9.76
CA LEU A 28 -8.32 -5.62 -11.01
C LEU A 28 -7.85 -7.07 -10.80
N VAL A 29 -6.98 -7.30 -9.82
CA VAL A 29 -6.44 -8.64 -9.55
C VAL A 29 -7.27 -9.44 -8.54
N MET A 30 -8.12 -8.76 -7.77
CA MET A 30 -8.99 -9.38 -6.77
C MET A 30 -9.96 -10.39 -7.41
N PRO A 31 -10.05 -11.62 -6.88
CA PRO A 31 -11.06 -12.59 -7.32
C PRO A 31 -12.49 -12.07 -7.07
N ARG A 32 -13.40 -12.34 -8.01
CA ARG A 32 -14.83 -11.95 -7.90
C ARG A 32 -15.56 -12.58 -6.71
N SER A 33 -14.97 -13.62 -6.13
CA SER A 33 -15.47 -14.42 -5.01
C SER A 33 -15.02 -13.91 -3.65
N GLY A 34 -14.21 -12.85 -3.56
CA GLY A 34 -13.68 -12.32 -2.32
C GLY A 34 -13.78 -10.80 -2.20
N TRP A 35 -13.36 -10.29 -1.05
CA TRP A 35 -13.31 -8.86 -0.76
C TRP A 35 -12.14 -8.54 0.16
N LEU A 36 -11.69 -7.29 0.13
CA LEU A 36 -10.74 -6.74 1.11
C LEU A 36 -11.48 -6.19 2.31
N GLN A 37 -10.86 -6.33 3.48
CA GLN A 37 -11.33 -5.75 4.73
C GLN A 37 -10.40 -4.64 5.19
N GLU A 38 -9.09 -4.86 5.08
CA GLU A 38 -8.06 -3.93 5.56
C GLU A 38 -6.97 -3.76 4.52
N ALA A 39 -6.48 -2.53 4.41
CA ALA A 39 -5.32 -2.17 3.61
C ALA A 39 -4.49 -1.13 4.38
N GLU A 40 -3.24 -1.47 4.65
CA GLU A 40 -2.27 -0.61 5.32
C GLU A 40 -1.07 -0.43 4.39
N ALA A 41 -0.44 0.75 4.39
CA ALA A 41 0.78 0.96 3.64
C ALA A 41 1.70 1.96 4.33
N SER A 42 3.00 1.80 4.13
CA SER A 42 4.04 2.68 4.66
C SER A 42 5.21 2.74 3.68
N VAL A 43 5.70 3.94 3.40
CA VAL A 43 6.90 4.14 2.55
C VAL A 43 8.21 3.79 3.25
N SER A 44 8.21 3.73 4.58
CA SER A 44 9.38 3.45 5.42
C SER A 44 9.32 2.05 6.05
N GLY A 45 8.36 1.23 5.63
CA GLY A 45 8.11 -0.11 6.14
C GLY A 45 6.98 -0.17 7.17
N LEU A 46 6.35 -1.33 7.30
CA LEU A 46 5.28 -1.59 8.26
C LEU A 46 5.85 -2.38 9.46
N GLN A 47 5.67 -1.85 10.67
CA GLN A 47 5.99 -2.56 11.92
C GLN A 47 5.07 -3.80 12.01
N SER A 48 5.64 -4.99 12.23
CA SER A 48 4.83 -6.18 12.51
C SER A 48 4.15 -6.05 13.87
N SER A 49 2.82 -6.11 13.91
CA SER A 49 2.04 -6.10 15.14
C SER A 49 1.94 -7.47 15.85
N ALA A 50 2.82 -8.42 15.52
CA ALA A 50 2.91 -9.71 16.19
C ALA A 50 4.15 -9.76 17.10
N SER A 51 3.98 -10.28 18.31
CA SER A 51 4.94 -10.48 19.40
C SER A 51 6.09 -11.46 19.09
N ALA A 52 6.53 -11.54 17.83
CA ALA A 52 7.72 -12.27 17.44
C ALA A 52 8.88 -11.28 17.23
N GLN A 53 9.98 -11.50 17.97
CA GLN A 53 11.21 -10.72 17.86
C GLN A 53 11.61 -10.55 16.38
N PRO A 54 11.77 -9.32 15.86
CA PRO A 54 12.24 -9.13 14.49
C PRO A 54 13.67 -9.67 14.39
N THR A 55 13.92 -10.53 13.40
CA THR A 55 15.28 -10.91 13.02
C THR A 55 16.01 -9.69 12.44
N ALA A 56 17.33 -9.61 12.62
CA ALA A 56 18.16 -8.46 12.23
C ALA A 56 18.07 -8.08 10.72
N ALA A 57 17.58 -9.00 9.88
CA ALA A 57 17.30 -8.74 8.46
C ALA A 57 16.07 -7.84 8.22
N GLN A 58 15.10 -7.82 9.15
CA GLN A 58 13.88 -7.00 9.06
C GLN A 58 14.11 -5.53 9.46
N GLN A 59 15.25 -5.23 10.10
CA GLN A 59 15.57 -3.91 10.66
C GLN A 59 16.30 -2.96 9.71
N THR A 60 16.71 -3.42 8.52
CA THR A 60 17.69 -2.67 7.69
C THR A 60 17.16 -2.16 6.36
N ALA A 61 15.88 -2.37 6.03
CA ALA A 61 15.31 -1.88 4.79
C ALA A 61 14.02 -1.09 5.06
N SER A 62 14.14 0.25 5.10
CA SER A 62 13.01 1.18 4.99
C SER A 62 12.42 1.14 3.58
N GLU A 63 12.06 -0.05 3.10
CA GLU A 63 11.41 -0.25 1.82
C GLU A 63 9.90 0.01 1.97
N PRO A 64 9.25 0.59 0.94
CA PRO A 64 7.81 0.73 0.97
C PRO A 64 7.13 -0.63 1.07
N GLN A 65 6.14 -0.74 1.94
CA GLN A 65 5.39 -1.96 2.19
C GLN A 65 3.89 -1.67 2.25
N ALA A 66 3.10 -2.66 1.88
CA ALA A 66 1.65 -2.68 2.10
C ALA A 66 1.23 -4.01 2.72
N ARG A 67 0.19 -3.99 3.56
CA ARG A 67 -0.46 -5.15 4.14
C ARG A 67 -1.90 -5.15 3.69
N LEU A 68 -2.36 -6.29 3.16
CA LEU A 68 -3.73 -6.50 2.74
C LEU A 68 -4.32 -7.65 3.52
N ALA A 69 -5.49 -7.44 4.10
CA ALA A 69 -6.27 -8.51 4.70
C ALA A 69 -7.69 -8.55 4.12
N GLY A 70 -8.22 -9.75 3.96
CA GLY A 70 -9.54 -9.93 3.40
C GLY A 70 -10.00 -11.38 3.40
N CYS A 71 -11.06 -11.64 2.64
CA CYS A 71 -11.73 -12.92 2.58
C CYS A 71 -11.72 -13.49 1.16
N LEU A 72 -11.44 -14.79 1.05
CA LEU A 72 -11.43 -15.56 -0.21
C LEU A 72 -12.10 -16.91 -0.01
N ARG A 73 -12.66 -17.49 -1.09
CA ARG A 73 -13.49 -18.70 -0.95
C ARG A 73 -12.69 -19.96 -0.63
N SER A 74 -11.41 -19.98 -0.99
CA SER A 74 -10.52 -21.14 -0.78
C SER A 74 -9.06 -20.73 -0.69
N GLN A 75 -8.25 -21.59 -0.06
CA GLN A 75 -6.80 -21.43 -0.04
C GLN A 75 -6.19 -21.35 -1.46
N THR A 76 -6.74 -22.08 -2.43
CA THR A 76 -6.30 -22.02 -3.84
C THR A 76 -6.51 -20.63 -4.45
N GLU A 77 -7.53 -19.89 -4.02
CA GLU A 77 -7.72 -18.50 -4.46
C GLU A 77 -6.73 -17.55 -3.78
N VAL A 78 -6.35 -17.80 -2.51
CA VAL A 78 -5.29 -17.04 -1.82
C VAL A 78 -3.97 -17.16 -2.59
N ALA A 79 -3.56 -18.39 -2.93
CA ALA A 79 -2.35 -18.64 -3.69
C ALA A 79 -2.40 -17.95 -5.07
N ARG A 80 -3.53 -18.03 -5.77
CA ARG A 80 -3.71 -17.34 -7.06
C ARG A 80 -3.66 -15.82 -6.92
N LEU A 81 -4.26 -15.25 -5.87
CA LEU A 81 -4.17 -13.82 -5.60
C LEU A 81 -2.72 -13.40 -5.38
N MET A 82 -1.95 -14.12 -4.54
CA MET A 82 -0.53 -13.82 -4.31
C MET A 82 0.28 -13.78 -5.61
N VAL A 83 0.05 -14.73 -6.53
CA VAL A 83 0.71 -14.74 -7.83
C VAL A 83 0.36 -13.50 -8.66
N ARG A 84 -0.89 -13.06 -8.64
CA ARG A 84 -1.34 -11.85 -9.35
C ARG A 84 -0.82 -10.56 -8.69
N LEU A 85 -0.74 -10.52 -7.35
CA LEU A 85 -0.20 -9.38 -6.62
C LEU A 85 1.27 -9.10 -6.99
N ARG A 86 2.04 -10.14 -7.34
CA ARG A 86 3.42 -9.97 -7.86
C ARG A 86 3.51 -9.24 -9.20
N GLN A 87 2.39 -9.10 -9.92
CA GLN A 87 2.34 -8.39 -11.20
C GLN A 87 1.97 -6.91 -11.04
N LEU A 88 1.64 -6.48 -9.82
CA LEU A 88 1.35 -5.08 -9.52
C LEU A 88 2.59 -4.21 -9.74
N HIS A 89 2.34 -2.92 -9.98
CA HIS A 89 3.42 -2.00 -10.27
C HIS A 89 4.40 -1.89 -9.10
N ARG A 90 5.66 -2.19 -9.41
CA ARG A 90 6.81 -2.05 -8.49
C ARG A 90 6.75 -2.95 -7.26
N VAL A 91 5.86 -3.94 -7.23
CA VAL A 91 5.94 -5.00 -6.23
C VAL A 91 7.18 -5.83 -6.51
N LYS A 92 8.03 -5.92 -5.49
CA LYS A 92 9.29 -6.68 -5.47
C LYS A 92 9.06 -8.06 -4.87
N ASP A 93 8.27 -8.14 -3.80
CA ASP A 93 8.00 -9.38 -3.09
C ASP A 93 6.58 -9.42 -2.52
N VAL A 94 6.02 -10.63 -2.37
CA VAL A 94 4.72 -10.88 -1.76
C VAL A 94 4.84 -12.06 -0.80
N GLU A 95 4.68 -11.77 0.49
CA GLU A 95 4.74 -12.74 1.59
C GLU A 95 3.34 -13.04 2.11
N LEU A 96 3.06 -14.30 2.41
CA LEU A 96 1.85 -14.69 3.14
C LEU A 96 2.12 -14.55 4.64
N VAL A 97 1.38 -13.68 5.31
CA VAL A 97 1.48 -13.54 6.77
C VAL A 97 0.61 -14.58 7.46
N SER A 98 -0.64 -14.73 7.01
CA SER A 98 -1.54 -15.77 7.50
C SER A 98 -2.62 -16.12 6.47
N SER A 99 -3.10 -17.36 6.53
CA SER A 99 -4.33 -17.76 5.85
C SER A 99 -5.00 -18.93 6.57
N GLY A 100 -6.32 -18.90 6.69
CA GLY A 100 -7.09 -20.00 7.28
C GLY A 100 -8.59 -19.75 7.16
N GLN A 101 -9.40 -20.80 7.35
CA GLN A 101 -10.84 -20.59 7.53
C GLN A 101 -11.06 -19.77 8.80
N ASP A 102 -11.94 -18.78 8.74
CA ASP A 102 -12.20 -17.89 9.86
C ASP A 102 -13.14 -18.55 10.88
N GLN A 103 -14.37 -18.87 10.46
CA GLN A 103 -15.42 -19.47 11.30
C GLN A 103 -16.22 -20.50 10.48
N ALA A 104 -15.94 -21.79 10.67
CA ALA A 104 -16.65 -22.84 9.94
C ALA A 104 -18.17 -22.83 10.26
N GLY A 105 -19.01 -22.79 9.21
CA GLY A 105 -20.47 -22.79 9.36
C GLY A 105 -21.12 -21.41 9.54
N GLU A 106 -20.32 -20.34 9.66
CA GLU A 106 -20.82 -18.97 9.82
C GLU A 106 -21.00 -18.28 8.45
N ARG A 107 -22.01 -17.39 8.35
CA ARG A 107 -22.22 -16.58 7.14
C ARG A 107 -21.24 -15.39 7.13
N PRO A 108 -20.56 -15.13 5.99
CA PRO A 108 -19.64 -14.00 5.89
C PRO A 108 -20.34 -12.64 6.07
N SER A 109 -19.60 -11.67 6.59
CA SER A 109 -20.01 -10.27 6.71
C SER A 109 -18.85 -9.33 6.32
N PRO A 110 -19.05 -8.00 6.28
CA PRO A 110 -17.93 -7.08 6.04
C PRO A 110 -16.80 -7.19 7.08
N SER A 111 -17.11 -7.57 8.31
CA SER A 111 -16.15 -7.64 9.43
C SER A 111 -15.63 -9.06 9.73
N ASN A 112 -16.19 -10.11 9.14
CA ASN A 112 -15.72 -11.49 9.30
C ASN A 112 -15.81 -12.28 7.99
N CYS A 113 -14.93 -13.26 7.80
CA CYS A 113 -14.96 -14.10 6.61
C CYS A 113 -15.93 -15.29 6.74
N GLY A 114 -16.43 -15.58 7.94
CA GLY A 114 -17.30 -16.73 8.17
C GLY A 114 -16.68 -18.02 7.64
N SER A 115 -17.43 -18.79 6.85
CA SER A 115 -16.94 -20.00 6.18
C SER A 115 -15.87 -19.78 5.09
N PHE A 116 -15.50 -18.53 4.78
CA PHE A 116 -14.43 -18.20 3.83
C PHE A 116 -13.07 -18.23 4.52
N TYR A 117 -12.02 -18.26 3.71
CA TYR A 117 -10.65 -18.11 4.16
C TYR A 117 -10.35 -16.64 4.41
N LYS A 118 -9.96 -16.31 5.65
CA LYS A 118 -9.28 -15.06 5.95
C LYS A 118 -7.84 -15.17 5.47
N PHE A 119 -7.38 -14.15 4.76
CA PHE A 119 -5.99 -14.05 4.33
C PHE A 119 -5.39 -12.74 4.79
N GLU A 120 -4.07 -12.77 4.94
CA GLU A 120 -3.27 -11.60 5.18
C GLU A 120 -1.95 -11.74 4.43
N VAL A 121 -1.64 -10.76 3.60
CA VAL A 121 -0.43 -10.73 2.77
C VAL A 121 0.31 -9.42 2.95
N ARG A 122 1.64 -9.49 2.89
CA ARG A 122 2.53 -8.34 2.89
C ARG A 122 3.16 -8.20 1.51
N LEU A 123 3.12 -7.00 0.97
CA LEU A 123 3.76 -6.63 -0.28
C LEU A 123 4.92 -5.70 0.04
N THR A 124 6.07 -5.97 -0.57
CA THR A 124 7.23 -5.07 -0.53
C THR A 124 7.41 -4.47 -1.92
N PHE A 125 7.64 -3.16 -1.99
CA PHE A 125 7.79 -2.45 -3.25
C PHE A 125 9.22 -1.94 -3.42
N THR A 126 9.66 -1.85 -4.67
CA THR A 126 10.83 -1.04 -5.00
C THR A 126 10.54 0.43 -4.64
N PRO A 127 11.49 1.22 -4.07
CA PRO A 127 11.27 2.65 -3.76
C PRO A 127 11.17 3.52 -5.01
N ALA A 128 10.14 4.37 -5.13
CA ALA A 128 9.98 5.20 -6.33
C ALA A 128 11.15 6.18 -6.43
N PRO A 129 11.76 6.38 -7.61
CA PRO A 129 12.65 7.52 -7.76
C PRO A 129 11.85 8.77 -7.42
N PRO A 130 12.45 9.76 -6.72
CA PRO A 130 11.75 11.00 -6.44
C PRO A 130 11.22 11.52 -7.77
N ALA A 131 9.91 11.73 -7.85
CA ALA A 131 9.35 12.39 -9.02
C ALA A 131 10.12 13.70 -9.14
N ASN A 132 10.91 13.85 -10.20
CA ASN A 132 11.33 15.17 -10.62
C ASN A 132 10.01 15.87 -10.90
N GLU A 133 9.54 16.68 -9.94
CA GLU A 133 8.44 17.61 -10.18
C GLU A 133 8.74 18.23 -11.55
N ALA A 134 7.76 18.16 -12.45
CA ALA A 134 7.87 18.83 -13.73
C ALA A 134 8.48 20.22 -13.48
N PRO A 135 9.50 20.64 -14.25
CA PRO A 135 10.23 21.88 -13.96
C PRO A 135 9.21 22.96 -13.65
N GLU A 136 9.36 23.63 -12.49
CA GLU A 136 8.47 24.71 -12.05
C GLU A 136 8.06 25.46 -13.29
N GLY A 137 6.77 25.38 -13.65
CA GLY A 137 6.27 26.08 -14.80
C GLY A 137 6.78 27.51 -14.68
N SER A 138 7.58 27.96 -15.64
CA SER A 138 8.30 29.23 -15.62
C SER A 138 7.35 30.44 -15.70
N ASN A 139 6.11 30.27 -15.27
CA ASN A 139 5.14 31.30 -15.02
C ASN A 139 5.60 32.05 -13.77
N LYS A 140 6.60 32.92 -13.98
CA LYS A 140 6.72 34.18 -13.26
C LYS A 140 5.32 34.78 -13.19
N VAL A 141 4.66 34.63 -12.05
CA VAL A 141 3.43 35.35 -11.77
C VAL A 141 3.79 36.83 -11.90
N PRO A 142 3.18 37.60 -12.83
CA PRO A 142 3.56 38.98 -13.02
C PRO A 142 3.35 39.74 -11.70
N ALA A 143 4.39 40.43 -11.24
CA ALA A 143 4.42 41.12 -9.94
C ALA A 143 3.41 42.28 -9.82
N LYS A 144 2.66 42.56 -10.88
CA LYS A 144 1.57 43.53 -10.90
C LYS A 144 0.42 42.97 -11.72
N LEU A 145 -0.64 42.55 -11.03
CA LEU A 145 -1.96 42.54 -11.62
C LEU A 145 -2.36 44.00 -11.75
N GLY A 146 -2.27 44.54 -12.97
CA GLY A 146 -2.61 45.93 -13.27
C GLY A 146 -4.01 46.24 -12.74
N GLY A 147 -4.08 47.20 -11.84
CA GLY A 147 -5.31 47.67 -11.20
C GLY A 147 -4.99 48.87 -10.32
N GLY A 148 -4.35 49.88 -10.93
CA GLY A 148 -4.14 51.18 -10.32
C GLY A 148 -4.87 52.24 -11.13
N SER A 149 -6.03 52.67 -10.63
CA SER A 149 -6.57 54.04 -10.50
C SER A 149 -8.05 53.92 -10.16
#